data_AF-A0A0R3TYS0-F1
#
_entry.id   AF-A0A0R3TYS0-F1
#
_cell.length_a   1.000
_cell.length_b   1.000
_cell.length_c   1.000
_cell.angle_alpha   90.00
_cell.angle_beta   90.00
_cell.angle_gamma   90.00
#
_symmetry.space_group_name_H-M   'P 1'
#
loop_
_entity.id
_entity.type
_entity.pdbx_description
1 polymer ?
#
loop_
_entity_poly.entity_id
_entity_poly.type
_entity_poly.pdbx_seq_one_letter_code
_entity_poly.pdbx_strand_id
1 'polypeptide(L)'
;MHTKSDPDNASDEDKPAIAKIIIKGRVPVDPQCTGKVNIAHVLHDGDNVYNFMLNQTNLQNNNNKYYMGQVLEDDAGGNYSVWFRWGRVGKTAQTSLQSFGSKQLAIREFQKKFRDKTGNDWLCRANFIKKPGHYDLIEQDFGVRAC
;
A
#
# COMPACT_ATOMS: atom_id res chain seq x y z
N MET A 1 10.31 -52.14 -34.25
CA MET A 1 11.24 -51.01 -34.39
C MET A 1 10.42 -49.74 -34.34
N HIS A 2 10.52 -48.98 -33.24
CA HIS A 2 10.87 -47.55 -33.20
C HIS A 2 9.88 -46.65 -33.96
N THR A 3 9.07 -45.79 -33.33
CA THR A 3 9.38 -44.66 -32.40
C THR A 3 8.09 -44.30 -31.59
N LYS A 4 8.04 -44.13 -30.25
CA LYS A 4 8.38 -42.94 -29.41
C LYS A 4 7.96 -41.60 -30.07
N SER A 5 7.33 -40.59 -29.46
CA SER A 5 7.15 -40.18 -28.05
C SER A 5 6.31 -38.87 -28.01
N ASP A 6 5.44 -38.75 -27.00
CA ASP A 6 5.11 -37.57 -26.16
C ASP A 6 4.34 -36.34 -26.71
N PRO A 7 3.80 -35.44 -25.84
CA PRO A 7 2.94 -35.70 -24.67
C PRO A 7 1.82 -34.63 -24.51
N ASP A 8 1.01 -34.83 -23.47
CA ASP A 8 -0.04 -33.94 -22.96
C ASP A 8 0.36 -32.46 -22.86
N ASN A 9 -0.46 -31.61 -23.46
CA ASN A 9 -0.45 -30.15 -23.31
C ASN A 9 -0.92 -29.79 -21.89
N ALA A 10 -0.01 -29.88 -20.92
CA ALA A 10 -0.20 -29.34 -19.58
C ALA A 10 -0.15 -27.82 -19.67
N SER A 11 -1.28 -27.19 -19.35
CA SER A 11 -1.45 -25.76 -19.17
C SER A 11 -0.34 -25.16 -18.30
N ASP A 12 0.45 -24.28 -18.88
CA ASP A 12 1.36 -23.40 -18.15
C ASP A 12 0.54 -22.53 -17.19
N GLU A 13 0.52 -22.94 -15.93
CA GLU A 13 -0.03 -22.18 -14.83
C GLU A 13 0.72 -20.85 -14.68
N ASP A 14 -0.05 -19.76 -14.60
CA ASP A 14 0.37 -18.42 -14.21
C ASP A 14 1.21 -18.45 -12.91
N LYS A 15 2.53 -18.58 -13.05
CA LYS A 15 3.46 -18.26 -11.96
C LYS A 15 3.40 -16.74 -11.74
N PRO A 16 3.09 -16.26 -10.53
CA PRO A 16 3.11 -14.83 -10.27
C PRO A 16 4.54 -14.31 -10.48
N ALA A 17 4.69 -13.39 -11.43
CA ALA A 17 5.95 -12.71 -11.67
C ALA A 17 6.43 -12.09 -10.35
N ILE A 18 7.66 -12.42 -9.96
CA ILE A 18 8.29 -11.85 -8.76
C ILE A 18 8.47 -10.35 -9.01
N ALA A 19 7.55 -9.55 -8.51
CA ALA A 19 7.61 -8.10 -8.63
C ALA A 19 8.83 -7.59 -7.86
N LYS A 20 9.82 -7.05 -8.57
CA LYS A 20 11.01 -6.44 -7.98
C LYS A 20 10.58 -5.20 -7.18
N ILE A 21 10.69 -5.26 -5.86
CA ILE A 21 10.38 -4.13 -4.97
C ILE A 21 11.50 -3.08 -5.12
N ILE A 22 11.15 -1.87 -5.55
CA ILE A 22 12.07 -0.73 -5.66
C ILE A 22 11.86 0.18 -4.45
N ILE A 23 12.90 0.40 -3.66
CA ILE A 23 12.87 1.30 -2.50
C ILE A 23 13.58 2.61 -2.88
N LYS A 24 12.82 3.70 -3.01
CA LYS A 24 13.32 5.06 -3.26
C LYS A 24 13.10 5.93 -2.01
N GLY A 25 13.74 5.56 -0.90
CA GLY A 25 13.60 6.25 0.39
C GLY A 25 13.38 5.28 1.57
N ARG A 26 12.59 5.68 2.57
CA ARG A 26 12.29 4.86 3.76
C ARG A 26 11.25 3.76 3.50
N VAL A 27 10.37 3.93 2.51
CA VAL A 27 9.26 3.02 2.20
C VAL A 27 9.13 2.83 0.69
N PRO A 28 8.97 1.60 0.17
CA PRO A 28 8.69 1.38 -1.25
C PRO A 28 7.28 1.83 -1.64
N VAL A 29 7.12 2.26 -2.89
CA VAL A 29 5.79 2.39 -3.49
C VAL A 29 5.15 1.01 -3.57
N ASP A 30 3.86 0.91 -3.25
CA ASP A 30 3.10 -0.34 -3.37
C ASP A 30 3.23 -0.91 -4.80
N PRO A 31 3.74 -2.14 -4.98
CA PRO A 31 3.92 -2.74 -6.31
C PRO A 31 2.62 -2.84 -7.13
N GLN A 32 1.47 -2.82 -6.46
CA GLN A 32 0.16 -2.81 -7.10
C GLN A 32 -0.21 -1.45 -7.73
N CYS A 33 0.51 -0.38 -7.40
CA CYS A 33 0.37 0.93 -8.02
C CYS A 33 1.17 0.99 -9.33
N THR A 34 0.79 0.18 -10.32
CA THR A 34 1.55 0.00 -11.58
C THR A 34 1.81 1.31 -12.33
N GLY A 35 0.92 2.31 -12.19
CA GLY A 35 1.08 3.63 -12.81
C GLY A 35 2.11 4.55 -12.14
N LYS A 36 2.59 4.22 -10.93
CA LYS A 36 3.52 5.08 -10.16
C LYS A 36 4.75 4.36 -9.63
N VAL A 37 4.73 3.03 -9.49
CA VAL A 37 5.80 2.21 -8.87
C VAL A 37 7.21 2.49 -9.39
N ASN A 38 7.36 2.85 -10.68
CA ASN A 38 8.66 3.10 -11.29
C ASN A 38 9.01 4.59 -11.45
N ILE A 39 8.06 5.50 -11.25
CA ILE A 39 8.18 6.93 -11.59
C ILE A 39 7.91 7.87 -10.41
N ALA A 40 7.64 7.32 -9.23
CA ALA A 40 7.34 8.07 -8.02
C ALA A 40 8.02 7.42 -6.81
N HIS A 41 7.98 8.15 -5.70
CA HIS A 41 8.39 7.71 -4.37
C HIS A 41 7.32 8.08 -3.34
N VAL A 42 7.34 7.42 -2.18
CA VAL A 42 6.48 7.81 -1.05
C VAL A 42 6.95 9.16 -0.53
N LEU A 43 6.01 10.10 -0.38
CA LEU A 43 6.29 11.45 0.09
C LEU A 43 6.81 11.42 1.52
N HIS A 44 7.92 12.11 1.76
CA HIS A 44 8.47 12.37 3.09
C HIS A 44 8.57 13.88 3.34
N ASP A 45 8.19 14.35 4.53
CA ASP A 45 8.34 15.73 4.98
C ASP A 45 8.97 15.75 6.38
N GLY A 46 10.28 16.00 6.43
CA GLY A 46 11.11 15.74 7.62
C GLY A 46 11.06 14.26 8.01
N ASP A 47 10.65 13.98 9.25
CA ASP A 47 10.45 12.62 9.74
C ASP A 47 9.06 12.03 9.43
N ASN A 48 8.18 12.80 8.81
CA ASN A 48 6.86 12.30 8.45
C ASN A 48 6.92 11.55 7.13
N VAL A 49 6.78 10.23 7.23
CA VAL A 49 6.57 9.35 6.09
C VAL A 49 5.07 9.17 5.87
N TYR A 50 4.53 9.63 4.73
CA TYR A 50 3.09 9.56 4.44
C TYR A 50 2.68 8.19 3.88
N ASN A 51 2.78 7.18 4.73
CA ASN A 51 2.37 5.80 4.46
C ASN A 51 1.70 5.20 5.71
N PHE A 52 0.60 4.48 5.52
CA PHE A 52 0.02 3.66 6.59
C PHE A 52 -0.42 2.30 6.09
N MET A 53 -0.41 1.32 6.99
CA MET A 53 -1.09 0.04 6.85
C MET A 53 -2.02 -0.15 8.04
N LEU A 54 -3.27 -0.49 7.76
CA LEU A 54 -4.29 -0.69 8.77
C LEU A 54 -4.88 -2.09 8.65
N ASN A 55 -5.29 -2.65 9.79
CA ASN A 55 -6.00 -3.92 9.83
C ASN A 55 -7.21 -3.86 10.74
N GLN A 56 -8.27 -4.55 10.35
CA GLN A 56 -9.47 -4.74 11.14
C GLN A 56 -9.80 -6.22 11.18
N THR A 57 -9.61 -6.82 12.35
CA THR A 57 -10.02 -8.20 12.61
C THR A 57 -11.29 -8.20 13.45
N ASN A 58 -12.32 -8.86 12.94
CA ASN A 58 -13.50 -9.23 13.71
C ASN A 58 -13.52 -10.76 13.83
N LEU A 59 -13.14 -11.26 15.01
CA LEU A 59 -13.04 -12.68 15.32
C LEU A 59 -14.39 -13.40 15.25
N GLN A 60 -15.48 -12.73 15.65
CA GLN A 60 -16.83 -13.31 15.65
C GLN A 60 -17.31 -13.65 14.23
N ASN A 61 -16.89 -12.86 13.23
CA ASN A 61 -17.32 -13.00 11.85
C ASN A 61 -16.21 -13.53 10.91
N ASN A 62 -15.07 -13.98 11.46
CA ASN A 62 -13.87 -14.35 10.70
C ASN A 62 -13.54 -13.35 9.58
N ASN A 63 -13.62 -12.06 9.90
CA ASN A 63 -13.42 -10.97 8.94
C ASN A 63 -12.07 -10.33 9.20
N ASN A 64 -11.10 -10.61 8.32
CA ASN A 64 -9.80 -9.97 8.30
C ASN A 64 -9.72 -9.01 7.10
N LYS A 65 -9.72 -7.71 7.37
CA LYS A 65 -9.72 -6.66 6.35
C LYS A 65 -8.54 -5.73 6.55
N TYR A 66 -7.87 -5.37 5.46
CA TYR A 66 -6.80 -4.39 5.50
C TYR A 66 -7.17 -3.13 4.71
N TYR A 67 -6.53 -2.03 5.05
CA TYR A 67 -6.60 -0.78 4.31
C TYR A 67 -5.23 -0.11 4.37
N MET A 68 -4.64 0.22 3.24
CA MET A 68 -3.36 0.90 3.18
C MET A 68 -3.47 2.18 2.36
N GLY A 69 -2.59 3.13 2.65
CA GLY A 69 -2.54 4.42 1.98
C GLY A 69 -1.11 4.89 1.81
N GLN A 70 -0.82 5.56 0.70
CA GLN A 70 0.45 6.23 0.43
C GLN A 70 0.19 7.58 -0.24
N VAL A 71 0.90 8.63 0.19
CA VAL A 71 1.06 9.83 -0.62
C VAL A 71 2.31 9.64 -1.48
N LEU A 72 2.17 9.86 -2.78
CA LEU A 72 3.22 9.67 -3.78
C LEU A 72 3.58 11.03 -4.39
N GLU A 73 4.87 11.26 -4.57
CA GLU A 73 5.42 12.37 -5.35
C GLU A 73 6.15 11.78 -6.56
N ASP A 74 5.86 12.30 -7.75
CA ASP A 74 6.58 11.88 -8.96
C ASP A 74 8.05 12.27 -8.84
N ASP A 75 8.95 11.42 -9.34
CA ASP A 75 10.40 11.65 -9.23
C ASP A 75 10.85 12.90 -10.01
N ALA A 76 10.10 13.28 -11.04
CA ALA A 76 10.30 14.53 -11.77
C ALA A 76 9.87 15.77 -10.97
N GLY A 77 9.20 15.58 -9.83
CA GLY A 77 8.65 16.62 -8.97
C GLY A 77 7.34 17.23 -9.48
N GLY A 78 6.70 18.01 -8.61
CA GLY A 78 5.56 18.88 -8.97
C GLY A 78 4.21 18.18 -9.16
N ASN A 79 4.16 16.85 -9.12
CA ASN A 79 2.93 16.07 -9.22
C ASN A 79 2.77 15.16 -8.01
N TYR A 80 1.59 15.20 -7.40
CA TYR A 80 1.28 14.42 -6.20
C TYR A 80 0.11 13.49 -6.46
N SER A 81 0.12 12.33 -5.83
CA SER A 81 -1.00 11.39 -5.90
C SER A 81 -1.23 10.73 -4.55
N VAL A 82 -2.45 10.27 -4.30
CA VAL A 82 -2.76 9.43 -3.15
C VAL A 82 -3.19 8.07 -3.65
N TRP A 83 -2.49 7.05 -3.19
CA TRP A 83 -2.78 5.65 -3.45
C TRP A 83 -3.47 5.03 -2.25
N PHE A 84 -4.56 4.32 -2.50
CA PHE A 84 -5.23 3.48 -1.51
C PHE A 84 -5.42 2.08 -2.04
N ARG A 85 -5.23 1.08 -1.18
CA ARG A 85 -5.55 -0.32 -1.48
C ARG A 85 -6.19 -0.98 -0.26
N TRP A 86 -7.28 -1.72 -0.48
CA TRP A 86 -8.02 -2.35 0.61
C TRP A 86 -8.74 -3.61 0.17
N GLY A 87 -9.03 -4.49 1.12
CA GLY A 87 -9.72 -5.74 0.82
C GLY A 87 -9.72 -6.72 1.97
N ARG A 88 -10.22 -7.93 1.69
CA ARG A 88 -10.02 -9.07 2.58
C ARG A 88 -8.60 -9.59 2.38
N VAL A 89 -7.91 -9.91 3.47
CA VAL A 89 -6.57 -10.51 3.41
C VAL A 89 -6.64 -11.84 2.65
N GLY A 90 -5.74 -12.05 1.69
CA GLY A 90 -5.71 -13.25 0.83
C GLY A 90 -6.72 -13.26 -0.33
N LYS A 91 -7.39 -12.15 -0.63
CA LYS A 91 -8.29 -11.99 -1.78
C LYS A 91 -7.88 -10.79 -2.64
N THR A 92 -8.42 -10.71 -3.85
CA THR A 92 -8.25 -9.56 -4.74
C THR A 92 -8.66 -8.28 -4.04
N ALA A 93 -7.78 -7.28 -4.11
CA ALA A 93 -7.96 -5.99 -3.47
C ALA A 93 -8.66 -5.00 -4.39
N GLN A 94 -9.33 -4.03 -3.80
CA GLN A 94 -9.75 -2.81 -4.48
C GLN A 94 -8.64 -1.77 -4.34
N THR A 95 -8.54 -0.90 -5.33
CA THR A 95 -7.51 0.13 -5.42
C THR A 95 -8.09 1.47 -5.84
N SER A 96 -7.45 2.56 -5.43
CA SER A 96 -7.74 3.91 -5.92
C SER A 96 -6.45 4.70 -6.02
N LEU A 97 -6.21 5.31 -7.18
CA LEU A 97 -5.14 6.27 -7.41
C LEU A 97 -5.77 7.62 -7.76
N GLN A 98 -5.49 8.64 -6.97
CA GLN A 98 -6.05 9.98 -7.14
C GLN A 98 -4.92 10.98 -7.31
N SER A 99 -4.94 11.73 -8.42
CA SER A 99 -3.95 12.79 -8.68
C SER A 99 -4.37 14.12 -8.05
N PHE A 100 -3.41 14.87 -7.54
CA PHE A 100 -3.62 16.17 -6.90
C PHE A 100 -2.62 17.19 -7.46
N GLY A 101 -3.10 18.42 -7.70
CA GLY A 101 -2.27 19.53 -8.16
C GLY A 101 -1.41 20.17 -7.07
N SER A 102 -1.48 19.71 -5.81
CA SER A 102 -0.64 20.23 -4.73
C SER A 102 -0.36 19.18 -3.65
N LYS A 103 0.84 19.30 -3.05
CA LYS A 103 1.30 18.48 -1.92
C LYS A 103 0.30 18.51 -0.77
N GLN A 104 -0.19 19.70 -0.42
CA GLN A 104 -1.08 19.93 0.71
C GLN A 104 -2.45 19.26 0.51
N LEU A 105 -3.00 19.28 -0.71
CA LEU A 105 -4.27 18.61 -1.00
C LEU A 105 -4.14 17.09 -0.91
N ALA A 106 -3.05 16.52 -1.43
CA ALA A 106 -2.77 15.09 -1.34
C ALA A 106 -2.64 14.65 0.13
N ILE A 107 -1.84 15.37 0.92
CA ILE A 107 -1.70 15.12 2.36
C ILE A 107 -3.06 15.19 3.07
N ARG A 108 -3.88 16.20 2.75
CA ARG A 108 -5.20 16.37 3.39
C ARG A 108 -6.12 15.18 3.12
N GLU A 109 -6.20 14.69 1.88
CA GLU A 109 -7.06 13.52 1.58
C GLU A 109 -6.54 12.25 2.26
N PHE A 110 -5.23 12.05 2.27
CA PHE A 110 -4.60 10.95 3.00
C PHE A 110 -4.94 10.97 4.51
N GLN A 111 -4.75 12.12 5.16
CA GLN A 111 -5.02 12.28 6.60
C GLN A 111 -6.51 12.12 6.92
N LYS A 112 -7.38 12.65 6.06
CA LYS A 112 -8.83 12.48 6.16
C LYS A 112 -9.20 10.99 6.10
N LYS A 113 -8.66 10.24 5.14
CA LYS A 113 -8.94 8.80 5.05
C LYS A 113 -8.40 8.02 6.24
N PHE A 114 -7.21 8.35 6.73
CA PHE A 114 -6.69 7.76 7.97
C PHE A 114 -7.65 7.99 9.15
N ARG A 115 -8.10 9.23 9.35
CA ARG A 115 -9.06 9.58 10.41
C ARG A 115 -10.41 8.88 10.23
N ASP A 116 -10.94 8.81 9.02
CA ASP A 116 -12.19 8.10 8.74
C ASP A 116 -12.10 6.62 9.15
N LYS A 117 -10.96 5.96 8.90
CA LYS A 117 -10.78 4.53 9.17
C LYS A 117 -10.43 4.21 10.61
N THR A 118 -9.70 5.09 11.29
CA THR A 118 -9.15 4.82 12.63
C THR A 118 -9.80 5.64 13.74
N GLY A 119 -10.43 6.76 13.39
CA GLY A 119 -10.87 7.78 14.33
C GLY A 119 -9.75 8.57 14.99
N ASN A 120 -8.50 8.45 14.52
CA ASN A 120 -7.32 9.12 15.07
C ASN A 120 -6.80 10.17 14.08
N ASP A 121 -6.18 11.24 14.57
CA ASP A 121 -5.51 12.23 13.72
C ASP A 121 -4.11 11.74 13.32
N TRP A 122 -3.78 11.81 12.04
CA TRP A 122 -2.51 11.32 11.49
C TRP A 122 -1.27 11.93 12.15
N LEU A 123 -1.32 13.21 12.47
CA LEU A 123 -0.21 13.91 13.11
C LEU A 123 0.03 13.44 14.55
N CYS A 124 -0.99 12.87 15.20
CA CYS A 124 -0.92 12.35 16.56
C CYS A 124 -0.80 10.81 16.59
N ARG A 125 -0.41 10.18 15.47
CA ARG A 125 -0.33 8.72 15.35
C ARG A 125 0.66 8.05 16.33
N ALA A 126 1.61 8.78 16.89
CA ALA A 126 2.48 8.28 17.96
C ALA A 126 1.70 7.92 19.24
N ASN A 127 0.53 8.55 19.46
CA ASN A 127 -0.38 8.27 20.56
C ASN A 127 -1.64 7.54 20.06
N PHE A 128 -1.49 6.62 19.10
CA PHE A 128 -2.63 5.92 18.48
C PHE A 128 -3.45 5.17 19.54
N ILE A 129 -4.77 5.36 19.53
CA ILE A 129 -5.69 4.60 20.39
C ILE A 129 -6.61 3.77 19.50
N LYS A 130 -6.53 2.45 19.65
CA LYS A 130 -7.43 1.52 18.97
C LYS A 130 -8.87 1.72 19.46
N LYS A 131 -9.77 2.08 18.52
CA LYS A 131 -11.20 2.26 18.79
C LYS A 131 -12.01 1.00 18.42
N PRO A 132 -13.05 0.62 19.19
CA PRO A 132 -14.00 -0.41 18.79
C PRO A 132 -14.61 -0.10 17.42
N GLY A 133 -14.77 -1.11 16.55
CA GLY A 133 -15.35 -0.94 15.21
C GLY A 133 -14.49 -0.23 14.16
N HIS A 134 -13.33 0.32 14.53
CA HIS A 134 -12.38 0.96 13.61
C HIS A 134 -11.23 0.03 13.20
N TYR A 135 -10.39 0.48 12.27
CA TYR A 135 -9.15 -0.20 11.95
C TYR A 135 -8.07 0.09 13.01
N ASP A 136 -7.18 -0.87 13.20
CA ASP A 136 -5.94 -0.74 13.97
C ASP A 136 -4.78 -0.32 13.06
N LEU A 137 -3.78 0.34 13.63
CA LEU A 137 -2.55 0.73 12.93
C LEU A 137 -1.53 -0.41 13.02
N ILE A 138 -0.95 -0.79 11.87
CA ILE A 138 0.15 -1.75 11.82
C ILE A 138 1.45 -0.97 11.64
N GLU A 139 2.41 -1.20 12.53
CA GLU A 139 3.79 -0.76 12.35
C GLU A 139 4.46 -1.57 11.24
N GLN A 140 5.11 -0.87 10.30
CA GLN A 140 5.81 -1.49 9.20
C GLN A 140 7.29 -1.13 9.30
N ASP A 141 8.14 -2.14 9.44
CA ASP A 141 9.59 -2.00 9.29
C ASP A 141 9.97 -2.37 7.86
N PHE A 142 10.58 -1.42 7.15
CA PHE A 142 11.05 -1.60 5.78
C PHE A 142 12.57 -1.78 5.70
N GLY A 143 13.25 -1.95 6.84
CA GLY A 143 14.65 -2.36 6.90
C GLY A 143 15.65 -1.33 6.37
N VAL A 144 15.24 -0.08 6.15
CA VAL A 144 16.11 0.98 5.64
C VAL A 144 16.94 1.53 6.80
N ARG A 145 18.14 0.96 7.01
CA ARG A 145 19.15 1.59 7.85
C ARG A 145 19.56 2.90 7.18
N ALA A 146 19.39 4.00 7.90
CA ALA A 146 20.00 5.27 7.52
C ALA A 146 21.52 5.06 7.45
N CYS A 147 22.09 5.32 6.27
CA CYS A 147 23.54 5.42 6.10
C CYS A 147 24.03 6.75 6.64
#